data_AF-A0A1I2MJY6-F1
#
_entry.id   AF-A0A1I2MJY6-F1
#
_cell.length_a   1.000
_cell.length_b   1.000
_cell.length_c   1.000
_cell.angle_alpha   90.00
_cell.angle_beta   90.00
_cell.angle_gamma   90.00
#
_symmetry.space_group_name_H-M   'P 1'
#
loop_
_entity.id
_entity.type
_entity.pdbx_description
1 polymer ?
#
loop_
_entity_poly.entity_id
_entity_poly.type
_entity_poly.pdbx_seq_one_letter_code
_entity_poly.pdbx_strand_id
1 'polypeptide(L)'
;MSPLRDSQFRIVPGLANSSGYVSFESVNYPGYYLRHYAYDGQLAANDGTATFAADATFKQVAGLADSSWVSFQSYNYPTRYLRHYDYLLRIDPISTATEKADATFRITS
;
A
#
# COMPACT_ATOMS: atom_id res chain seq x y z
N MET A 1 -0.34 15.36 19.21
CA MET A 1 -0.70 14.44 18.11
C MET A 1 -1.61 13.36 18.69
N SER A 2 -2.73 13.05 18.06
CA SER A 2 -3.56 11.90 18.48
C SER A 2 -2.98 10.63 17.85
N PRO A 3 -2.69 9.57 18.62
CA PRO A 3 -2.12 8.32 18.10
C PRO A 3 -3.02 7.63 17.07
N LEU A 4 -4.33 7.89 17.09
CA LEU A 4 -5.27 7.39 16.08
C LEU A 4 -4.95 7.85 14.65
N ARG A 5 -4.28 8.99 14.49
CA ARG A 5 -3.96 9.51 13.15
C ARG A 5 -2.78 8.81 12.50
N ASP A 6 -1.95 8.10 13.28
CA ASP A 6 -0.82 7.33 12.76
C ASP A 6 -1.28 6.14 11.89
N SER A 7 -2.54 5.71 12.05
CA SER A 7 -3.16 4.65 11.26
C SER A 7 -4.12 5.16 10.18
N GLN A 8 -4.15 6.47 9.90
CA GLN A 8 -5.08 7.06 8.92
C GLN A 8 -4.35 7.51 7.65
N PHE A 9 -4.86 7.02 6.51
CA PHE A 9 -4.37 7.37 5.19
C PHE A 9 -5.50 7.87 4.31
N ARG A 10 -5.21 8.89 3.49
CA ARG A 10 -6.03 9.26 2.34
C ARG A 10 -5.62 8.40 1.16
N ILE A 11 -6.59 7.72 0.55
CA ILE A 11 -6.40 7.06 -0.74
C ILE A 11 -6.53 8.13 -1.82
N VAL A 12 -5.43 8.41 -2.53
CA VAL A 12 -5.35 9.42 -3.59
C VAL A 12 -5.01 8.76 -4.93
N PRO A 13 -5.18 9.43 -6.08
CA PRO A 13 -4.70 8.92 -7.36
C PRO A 13 -3.21 8.53 -7.29
N GLY A 14 -2.85 7.42 -7.92
CA GLY A 14 -1.47 6.91 -7.89
C GLY A 14 -0.45 7.92 -8.41
N LEU A 15 0.65 8.08 -7.68
CA LEU A 15 1.70 9.05 -8.00
C LEU A 15 2.40 8.75 -9.35
N ALA A 16 2.57 7.47 -9.70
CA ALA A 16 3.17 7.06 -10.98
C ALA A 16 2.14 6.87 -12.10
N ASN A 17 0.87 6.62 -11.76
CA ASN A 17 -0.22 6.43 -12.70
C ASN A 17 -1.55 6.74 -12.01
N SER A 18 -2.30 7.70 -12.53
CA SER A 18 -3.58 8.12 -11.94
C SER A 18 -4.78 7.27 -12.39
N SER A 19 -4.62 6.40 -13.38
CA SER A 19 -5.70 5.60 -13.97
C SER A 19 -5.71 4.18 -13.40
N GLY A 20 -6.59 3.94 -12.42
CA GLY A 20 -6.78 2.62 -11.81
C GLY A 20 -5.72 2.21 -10.78
N TYR A 21 -4.86 3.15 -10.37
CA TYR A 21 -3.91 2.97 -9.28
C TYR A 21 -4.10 4.05 -8.21
N VAL A 22 -3.64 3.73 -7.01
CA VAL A 22 -3.77 4.56 -5.82
C VAL A 22 -2.42 4.72 -5.12
N SER A 23 -2.31 5.79 -4.33
CA SER A 23 -1.26 5.99 -3.34
C SER A 23 -1.91 6.30 -1.99
N PHE A 24 -1.22 5.96 -0.90
CA PHE A 24 -1.72 6.19 0.46
C PHE A 24 -0.96 7.36 1.09
N GLU A 25 -1.60 8.52 1.17
CA GLU A 25 -1.02 9.70 1.80
C GLU A 25 -1.37 9.74 3.29
N SER A 26 -0.40 10.00 4.16
CA SER A 26 -0.63 10.13 5.58
C SER A 26 -1.52 11.34 5.91
N VAL A 27 -2.47 11.16 6.83
CA VAL A 27 -3.34 12.24 7.31
C VAL A 27 -2.60 13.22 8.23
N ASN A 28 -1.68 12.74 9.07
CA ASN A 28 -0.94 13.58 10.02
C ASN A 28 0.38 14.12 9.48
N TYR A 29 0.92 13.54 8.41
CA TYR A 29 2.09 14.04 7.69
C TYR A 29 1.76 14.22 6.19
N PRO A 30 1.04 15.31 5.81
CA PRO A 30 0.76 15.60 4.40
C PRO A 30 2.04 15.63 3.56
N GLY A 31 1.98 15.07 2.34
CA GLY A 31 3.16 14.86 1.50
C GLY A 31 4.01 13.64 1.85
N TYR A 32 3.67 12.89 2.91
CA TYR A 32 4.25 11.57 3.19
C TYR A 32 3.32 10.47 2.69
N TYR A 33 3.92 9.42 2.15
CA TYR A 33 3.21 8.31 1.54
C TYR A 33 3.73 6.98 2.05
N LEU A 34 2.83 6.00 2.11
CA LEU A 34 3.27 4.62 2.21
C LEU A 34 3.95 4.21 0.90
N ARG A 35 5.18 3.74 1.00
CA ARG A 35 5.96 3.17 -0.11
C ARG A 35 6.61 1.88 0.34
N HIS A 36 6.98 1.02 -0.62
CA HIS A 36 7.94 -0.03 -0.33
C HIS A 36 9.37 0.47 -0.53
N TYR A 37 10.35 0.00 0.24
CA TYR A 37 11.78 0.21 0.03
C TYR A 37 12.51 -1.06 0.47
N ALA A 38 13.33 -1.63 -0.41
CA ALA A 38 13.89 -2.98 -0.19
C ALA A 38 12.82 -4.03 0.18
N TYR A 39 11.61 -3.89 -0.39
CA TYR A 39 10.40 -4.67 -0.13
C TYR A 39 9.70 -4.43 1.22
N ASP A 40 10.29 -3.64 2.12
CA ASP A 40 9.66 -3.22 3.38
C ASP A 40 8.76 -2.00 3.19
N GLY A 41 7.61 -1.99 3.85
CA GLY A 41 6.70 -0.85 3.88
C GLY A 41 7.22 0.23 4.83
N GLN A 42 7.28 1.47 4.34
CA GLN A 42 7.69 2.62 5.14
C GLN A 42 6.86 3.86 4.79
N LEU A 43 6.70 4.75 5.77
CA LEU A 43 6.17 6.09 5.56
C LEU A 43 7.33 7.04 5.23
N ALA A 44 7.28 7.69 4.07
CA ALA A 44 8.36 8.59 3.64
C ALA A 44 7.81 9.83 2.92
N ALA A 45 8.53 10.94 3.03
CA ALA A 45 8.21 12.16 2.29
C ALA A 45 8.42 11.93 0.78
N ASN A 46 7.48 12.40 -0.03
CA ASN A 46 7.64 12.38 -1.49
C ASN A 46 8.76 13.32 -1.92
N ASP A 47 9.81 12.76 -2.50
CA ASP A 47 10.99 13.49 -3.01
C ASP A 47 10.82 13.94 -4.47
N GLY A 48 9.68 13.65 -5.11
CA GLY A 48 9.38 14.00 -6.49
C GLY A 48 10.01 13.08 -7.53
N THR A 49 10.75 12.04 -7.12
CA THR A 49 11.39 11.12 -8.05
C THR A 49 10.41 10.12 -8.64
N ALA A 50 10.65 9.67 -9.87
CA ALA A 50 9.87 8.62 -10.51
C ALA A 50 9.95 7.28 -9.74
N THR A 51 11.11 7.00 -9.14
CA THR A 51 11.29 5.82 -8.27
C THR A 51 10.38 5.91 -7.05
N PHE A 52 10.35 7.05 -6.36
CA PHE A 52 9.42 7.24 -5.24
C PHE A 52 7.97 7.04 -5.67
N ALA A 53 7.56 7.68 -6.77
CA ALA A 53 6.22 7.55 -7.30
C ALA A 53 5.86 6.08 -7.60
N ALA A 54 6.77 5.33 -8.24
CA ALA A 54 6.56 3.93 -8.58
C ALA A 54 6.45 3.03 -7.33
N ASP A 55 7.26 3.28 -6.31
CA ASP A 55 7.27 2.50 -5.07
C ASP A 55 6.07 2.79 -4.15
N ALA A 56 5.48 3.99 -4.28
CA ALA A 56 4.32 4.45 -3.54
C ALA A 56 2.98 4.24 -4.29
N THR A 57 3.00 3.60 -5.45
CA THR A 57 1.80 3.38 -6.28
C THR A 57 1.39 1.91 -6.27
N PHE A 58 0.10 1.67 -6.03
CA PHE A 58 -0.48 0.33 -5.94
C PHE A 58 -1.75 0.22 -6.78
N LYS A 59 -1.95 -0.93 -7.42
CA LYS A 59 -3.21 -1.27 -8.05
C LYS A 59 -4.13 -1.86 -6.98
N GLN A 60 -5.28 -1.21 -6.77
CA GLN A 60 -6.33 -1.80 -5.96
C GLN A 60 -7.03 -2.90 -6.77
N VAL A 61 -7.04 -4.12 -6.23
CA VAL A 61 -7.71 -5.27 -6.82
C VAL A 61 -8.66 -5.91 -5.81
N ALA A 62 -9.54 -6.80 -6.27
CA ALA A 62 -10.35 -7.62 -5.37
C ALA A 62 -9.45 -8.41 -4.40
N GLY A 63 -9.88 -8.53 -3.15
CA GLY A 63 -9.11 -9.19 -2.11
C GLY A 63 -8.75 -10.62 -2.47
N LEU A 64 -7.49 -11.01 -2.22
CA LEU A 64 -6.97 -12.33 -2.59
C LEU A 64 -7.58 -13.46 -1.75
N ALA A 65 -8.00 -13.19 -0.51
CA ALA A 65 -8.70 -14.14 0.35
C ALA A 65 -10.24 -13.96 0.33
N ASP A 66 -10.71 -12.74 0.12
CA ASP A 66 -12.14 -12.39 0.05
C ASP A 66 -12.33 -11.28 -0.99
N SER A 67 -13.05 -11.58 -2.07
CA SER A 67 -13.25 -10.65 -3.19
C SER A 67 -14.15 -9.45 -2.84
N SER A 68 -14.83 -9.47 -1.69
CA SER A 68 -15.57 -8.31 -1.17
C SER A 68 -14.67 -7.27 -0.48
N TRP A 69 -13.42 -7.64 -0.19
CA TRP A 69 -12.39 -6.78 0.38
C TRP A 69 -11.37 -6.40 -0.71
N VAL A 70 -10.25 -5.80 -0.33
CA VAL A 70 -9.25 -5.30 -1.28
C VAL A 70 -7.85 -5.86 -1.01
N SER A 71 -7.07 -6.00 -2.07
CA SER A 71 -5.63 -6.22 -2.01
C SER A 71 -4.92 -5.16 -2.86
N PHE A 72 -3.67 -4.86 -2.52
CA PHE A 72 -2.91 -3.79 -3.15
C PHE A 72 -1.66 -4.36 -3.83
N GLN A 73 -1.70 -4.50 -5.15
CA GLN A 73 -0.60 -4.98 -5.98
C GLN A 73 0.39 -3.84 -6.23
N SER A 74 1.70 -4.08 -6.08
CA SER A 74 2.71 -3.07 -6.39
C SER A 74 2.70 -2.71 -7.88
N TYR A 75 2.81 -1.42 -8.18
CA TYR A 75 2.88 -0.93 -9.57
C TYR A 75 4.13 -1.43 -10.29
N ASN A 76 5.31 -1.32 -9.66
CA ASN A 76 6.59 -1.68 -10.27
C ASN A 76 7.07 -3.12 -9.98
N TYR A 77 6.41 -3.83 -9.05
CA TYR A 77 6.59 -5.26 -8.84
C TYR A 77 5.25 -6.00 -8.92
N PRO A 78 4.70 -6.22 -10.14
CA PRO A 78 3.32 -6.67 -10.33
C PRO A 78 3.04 -8.09 -9.82
N THR A 79 4.06 -8.86 -9.46
CA THR A 79 3.90 -10.17 -8.80
C THR A 79 3.78 -10.06 -7.28
N ARG A 80 3.91 -8.86 -6.71
CA ARG A 80 3.94 -8.62 -5.27
C ARG A 80 2.76 -7.78 -4.78
N TYR A 81 2.33 -8.06 -3.56
CA TYR A 81 1.20 -7.40 -2.90
C TYR A 81 1.62 -6.90 -1.54
N LEU A 82 1.03 -5.78 -1.13
CA LEU A 82 1.08 -5.32 0.25
C LEU A 82 0.49 -6.39 1.15
N ARG A 83 1.22 -6.78 2.21
CA ARG A 83 0.78 -7.72 3.23
C ARG A 83 1.37 -7.36 4.59
N HIS A 84 0.77 -7.88 5.66
CA HIS A 84 1.44 -7.89 6.95
C HIS A 84 2.31 -9.15 7.13
N TYR A 85 3.40 -9.04 7.88
CA TYR A 85 4.21 -10.16 8.34
C TYR A 85 4.92 -9.75 9.64
N ASP A 86 4.70 -10.50 10.73
CA ASP A 86 5.25 -10.17 12.06
C ASP A 86 5.10 -8.69 12.45
N TYR A 87 3.88 -8.16 12.31
CA TYR A 87 3.52 -6.75 12.58
C TYR A 87 4.16 -5.70 11.66
N LEU A 88 5.00 -6.10 10.71
CA LEU A 88 5.53 -5.23 9.67
C LEU A 88 4.65 -5.27 8.42
N LEU A 89 4.61 -4.16 7.70
CA LEU A 89 4.00 -4.09 6.39
C LEU A 89 5.08 -4.29 5.32
N ARG A 90 4.84 -5.12 4.31
CA ARG A 90 5.82 -5.48 3.26
C ARG A 90 5.15 -5.72 1.91
N ILE A 91 5.92 -5.82 0.84
CA ILE A 91 5.45 -6.33 -0.46
C ILE A 91 6.08 -7.68 -0.82
N ASP A 92 5.25 -8.70 -1.02
CA ASP A 92 5.72 -10.05 -1.30
C ASP A 92 4.87 -10.78 -2.34
N PRO A 93 5.41 -11.80 -3.02
CA PRO A 93 4.61 -12.76 -3.74
C PRO A 93 3.62 -13.44 -2.79
N ILE A 94 2.42 -13.74 -3.29
CA ILE A 94 1.34 -14.34 -2.50
C ILE A 94 0.98 -15.68 -3.13
N SER A 95 1.05 -16.75 -2.33
CA SER A 95 0.82 -18.12 -2.79
C SER A 95 -0.11 -18.91 -1.86
N THR A 96 0.11 -18.84 -0.55
CA THR A 96 -0.64 -19.63 0.43
C THR A 96 -1.93 -18.94 0.88
N ALA A 97 -2.83 -19.69 1.52
CA ALA A 97 -4.05 -19.12 2.07
C ALA A 97 -3.77 -18.05 3.15
N THR A 98 -2.76 -18.27 4.00
CA THR A 98 -2.33 -17.29 5.00
C THR A 98 -1.80 -16.03 4.34
N GLU A 99 -0.92 -16.14 3.34
CA GLU A 99 -0.40 -14.97 2.64
C GLU A 99 -1.51 -14.17 1.94
N LYS A 100 -2.54 -14.87 1.41
CA LYS A 100 -3.72 -14.19 0.85
C LYS A 100 -4.50 -13.42 1.91
N ALA A 101 -4.67 -14.00 3.09
CA ALA A 101 -5.33 -13.33 4.21
C ALA A 101 -4.51 -12.11 4.68
N ASP A 102 -3.20 -12.27 4.84
CA ASP A 102 -2.28 -11.21 5.25
C ASP A 102 -2.25 -10.03 4.25
N ALA A 103 -2.55 -10.31 2.97
CA ALA A 103 -2.61 -9.34 1.88
C ALA A 103 -4.02 -8.80 1.58
N THR A 104 -5.03 -9.15 2.39
CA THR A 104 -6.43 -8.72 2.18
C THR A 104 -6.87 -7.78 3.29
N PHE A 105 -7.27 -6.56 2.89
CA PHE A 105 -7.58 -5.48 3.81
C PHE A 105 -9.03 -5.02 3.65
N ARG A 106 -9.62 -4.57 4.75
CA ARG A 106 -10.90 -3.87 4.74
C ARG A 106 -10.67 -2.37 4.85
N ILE A 107 -11.23 -1.59 3.91
CA ILE A 107 -11.24 -0.13 4.00
C ILE A 107 -12.37 0.27 4.96
N THR A 108 -12.04 1.10 5.95
CA THR A 108 -12.99 1.63 6.95
C THR A 108 -12.94 3.14 6.98
N SER A 109 -14.09 3.78 7.15
CA SER A 109 -14.27 5.23 7.27
C SER A 109 -14.43 5.69 8.71
#